data_AF-A0A834J8I4-F1
#
_entry.id   AF-A0A834J8I4-F1
#
_cell.length_a   1.000
_cell.length_b   1.000
_cell.length_c   1.000
_cell.angle_alpha   90.00
_cell.angle_beta   90.00
_cell.angle_gamma   90.00
#
_symmetry.space_group_name_H-M   'P 1'
#
loop_
_entity.id
_entity.type
_entity.pdbx_description
1 polymer ?
#
loop_
_entity_poly.entity_id
_entity_poly.type
_entity_poly.pdbx_seq_one_letter_code
_entity_poly.pdbx_strand_id
1 'polypeptide(L)'
;MFNKNRQLPPKISSKLDDYWRAYKAQFNKTYSGNLDNTRRIKWEQNLVKIYEHNLMAAAGHHGYTLRDNHIADLSTKHQGVYDDVACTSDIVNHAILIVGYTPNEWILKNWWGEHWGEGGYMRLARHKNRCGIANYAAYAKIE
;
A
#
# COMPACT_ATOMS: atom_id res chain seq x y z
N MET A 1 -8.34 -5.07 -24.07
CA MET A 1 -7.35 -3.99 -23.92
C MET A 1 -7.94 -2.91 -23.04
N PHE A 2 -7.20 -2.45 -22.03
CA PHE A 2 -7.66 -1.43 -21.08
C PHE A 2 -8.04 -0.12 -21.79
N ASN A 3 -9.11 0.53 -21.35
CA ASN A 3 -9.41 1.92 -21.74
C ASN A 3 -8.29 2.84 -21.20
N LYS A 4 -8.05 3.99 -21.85
CA LYS A 4 -7.05 5.02 -21.47
C LYS A 4 -7.11 5.44 -19.99
N ASN A 5 -8.20 5.14 -19.29
CA ASN A 5 -8.43 5.43 -17.88
C ASN A 5 -7.99 4.32 -16.89
N ARG A 6 -7.27 3.27 -17.33
CA ARG A 6 -6.83 2.13 -16.48
C ARG A 6 -7.97 1.53 -15.65
N GLN A 7 -9.03 1.09 -16.32
CA GLN A 7 -10.22 0.49 -15.70
C GLN A 7 -10.35 -1.00 -16.02
N LEU A 8 -10.74 -1.80 -15.02
CA LEU A 8 -10.99 -3.24 -15.21
C LEU A 8 -12.03 -3.48 -16.33
N PRO A 9 -11.95 -4.62 -17.04
CA PRO A 9 -12.94 -5.03 -18.03
C PRO A 9 -14.38 -4.98 -17.47
N PRO A 10 -15.40 -4.58 -18.26
CA PRO A 10 -16.78 -4.42 -17.78
C PRO A 10 -17.34 -5.64 -17.04
N LYS A 11 -17.01 -6.85 -17.51
CA LYS A 11 -17.41 -8.12 -16.90
C LYS A 11 -16.87 -8.32 -15.47
N ILE A 12 -15.73 -7.71 -15.16
CA ILE A 12 -15.11 -7.72 -13.83
C ILE A 12 -15.66 -6.55 -13.01
N SER A 13 -15.74 -5.36 -13.60
CA SER A 13 -16.24 -4.15 -12.95
C SER A 13 -17.66 -4.30 -12.43
N SER A 14 -18.52 -5.04 -13.12
CA SER A 14 -19.90 -5.32 -12.67
C SER A 14 -20.00 -6.21 -11.43
N LYS A 15 -18.89 -6.79 -10.97
CA LYS A 15 -18.83 -7.69 -9.80
C LYS A 15 -18.00 -7.13 -8.64
N LEU A 16 -17.55 -5.88 -8.73
CA LEU A 16 -16.67 -5.29 -7.72
C LEU A 16 -17.29 -5.20 -6.33
N ASP A 17 -18.61 -5.02 -6.23
CA ASP A 17 -19.32 -5.04 -4.95
C ASP A 17 -19.20 -6.40 -4.24
N ASP A 18 -19.42 -7.48 -4.99
CA ASP A 18 -19.33 -8.84 -4.46
C ASP A 18 -17.90 -9.21 -4.08
N TYR A 19 -16.94 -8.82 -4.93
CA TYR A 19 -15.52 -9.03 -4.66
C TYR A 19 -15.03 -8.23 -3.46
N TRP A 20 -15.49 -6.98 -3.26
CA TRP A 20 -15.16 -6.19 -2.07
C TRP A 20 -15.71 -6.82 -0.80
N ARG A 21 -16.95 -7.33 -0.85
CA ARG A 21 -17.56 -8.05 0.28
C ARG A 21 -16.78 -9.33 0.61
N ALA A 22 -16.41 -10.10 -0.40
CA ALA A 22 -15.62 -11.32 -0.24
C ALA A 22 -14.23 -11.03 0.33
N TYR A 23 -13.54 -10.00 -0.18
CA TYR A 23 -12.25 -9.55 0.33
C TYR A 23 -12.31 -9.19 1.82
N LYS A 24 -13.30 -8.37 2.21
CA LYS A 24 -13.47 -7.97 3.62
C LYS A 24 -13.75 -9.17 4.52
N ALA A 25 -14.60 -10.10 4.08
CA ALA A 25 -14.88 -11.32 4.82
C ALA A 25 -13.63 -12.21 4.96
N GLN A 26 -12.87 -12.39 3.87
CA GLN A 26 -11.67 -13.22 3.85
C GLN A 26 -10.58 -12.71 4.81
N PHE A 27 -10.40 -11.40 4.92
CA PHE A 27 -9.35 -10.80 5.74
C PHE A 27 -9.86 -10.13 7.02
N ASN A 28 -11.06 -10.49 7.47
CA ASN A 28 -11.71 -10.01 8.69
C ASN A 28 -11.67 -8.47 8.82
N LYS A 29 -12.03 -7.76 7.75
CA LYS A 29 -12.02 -6.30 7.68
C LYS A 29 -13.39 -5.71 8.00
N THR A 30 -13.40 -4.73 8.90
CA THR A 30 -14.61 -3.97 9.26
C THR A 30 -14.31 -2.48 9.20
N TYR A 31 -15.05 -1.75 8.38
CA TYR A 31 -14.91 -0.30 8.20
C TYR A 31 -16.28 0.36 8.29
N SER A 32 -16.31 1.63 8.72
CA SER A 32 -17.54 2.41 8.87
C SER A 32 -17.44 3.75 8.14
N GLY A 33 -18.59 4.23 7.66
CA GLY A 33 -18.72 5.53 7.00
C GLY A 33 -17.74 5.72 5.83
N ASN A 34 -17.13 6.91 5.76
CA ASN A 34 -16.22 7.30 4.68
C ASN A 34 -14.96 6.43 4.57
N LEU A 35 -14.58 5.72 5.64
CA LEU A 35 -13.41 4.84 5.63
C LEU A 35 -13.62 3.63 4.71
N ASP A 36 -14.81 3.03 4.67
CA ASP A 36 -15.08 1.89 3.79
C ASP A 36 -14.91 2.28 2.33
N ASN A 37 -15.47 3.43 1.94
CA ASN A 37 -15.31 3.98 0.59
C ASN A 37 -13.84 4.26 0.25
N THR A 38 -13.09 4.83 1.19
CA THR A 38 -11.66 5.14 1.00
C THR A 38 -10.85 3.86 0.79
N ARG A 39 -11.06 2.85 1.63
CA ARG A 39 -10.38 1.54 1.53
C ARG A 39 -10.76 0.81 0.25
N ARG A 40 -12.03 0.85 -0.12
CA ARG A 40 -12.53 0.28 -1.37
C ARG A 40 -11.85 0.91 -2.59
N ILE A 41 -11.75 2.23 -2.66
CA ILE A 41 -11.08 2.92 -3.78
C ILE A 41 -9.63 2.45 -3.92
N LYS A 42 -8.90 2.31 -2.80
CA LYS A 42 -7.51 1.80 -2.82
C LYS A 42 -7.44 0.36 -3.27
N TRP A 43 -8.38 -0.46 -2.81
CA TRP A 43 -8.49 -1.85 -3.22
C TRP A 43 -8.76 -2.02 -4.72
N GLU A 44 -9.71 -1.28 -5.28
CA GLU A 44 -9.98 -1.31 -6.72
C GLU A 44 -8.77 -0.85 -7.54
N GLN A 45 -8.06 0.19 -7.09
CA GLN A 45 -6.82 0.65 -7.72
C GLN A 45 -5.73 -0.43 -7.72
N ASN A 46 -5.62 -1.21 -6.65
CA ASN A 46 -4.64 -2.28 -6.55
C ASN A 46 -5.03 -3.50 -7.38
N LEU A 47 -6.33 -3.82 -7.47
CA LEU A 47 -6.83 -4.85 -8.36
C LEU A 47 -6.51 -4.56 -9.83
N VAL A 48 -6.62 -3.31 -10.28
CA VAL A 48 -6.21 -2.91 -11.64
C VAL A 48 -4.74 -3.26 -11.86
N LYS A 49 -3.85 -2.90 -10.92
CA LYS A 49 -2.41 -3.20 -11.02
C LYS A 49 -2.12 -4.69 -11.05
N ILE A 50 -2.79 -5.46 -10.19
CA ILE A 50 -2.67 -6.92 -10.15
C ILE A 50 -3.07 -7.51 -11.51
N TYR A 51 -4.18 -7.05 -12.07
CA TYR A 51 -4.65 -7.53 -13.36
C TYR A 51 -3.70 -7.16 -14.50
N GLU A 52 -3.21 -5.91 -14.54
CA GLU A 52 -2.21 -5.45 -15.51
C GLU A 52 -0.93 -6.29 -15.44
N HIS A 53 -0.41 -6.51 -14.24
CA HIS A 53 0.75 -7.37 -14.01
C HIS A 53 0.51 -8.80 -14.51
N ASN A 54 -0.65 -9.39 -14.21
CA ASN A 54 -0.96 -10.77 -14.60
C ASN A 54 -1.15 -10.92 -16.12
N LEU A 55 -1.58 -9.87 -16.82
CA LEU A 55 -1.56 -9.87 -18.28
C LEU A 55 -0.13 -9.87 -18.83
N MET A 56 0.77 -9.08 -18.24
CA MET A 56 2.19 -9.07 -18.63
C MET A 56 2.87 -10.40 -18.32
N ALA A 57 2.52 -11.03 -17.19
CA ALA A 57 2.97 -12.39 -16.86
C ALA A 57 2.48 -13.42 -17.88
N ALA A 58 1.21 -13.36 -18.28
CA ALA A 58 0.65 -14.24 -19.32
C ALA A 58 1.30 -14.01 -20.70
N ALA A 59 1.81 -12.81 -20.96
CA ALA A 59 2.61 -12.49 -22.15
C ALA A 59 4.10 -12.87 -22.03
N GLY A 60 4.51 -13.52 -20.93
CA GLY A 60 5.88 -13.98 -20.73
C GLY A 60 6.85 -12.92 -20.21
N HIS A 61 6.38 -11.70 -19.88
CA HIS A 61 7.23 -10.64 -19.35
C HIS A 61 7.52 -10.79 -17.84
N HIS A 62 6.78 -11.63 -17.13
CA HIS A 62 7.02 -11.95 -15.71
C HIS A 62 6.88 -13.45 -15.47
N GLY A 63 7.74 -13.99 -14.61
CA GLY A 63 7.70 -15.41 -14.19
C GLY A 63 6.76 -15.70 -13.02
N TYR A 64 5.96 -14.71 -12.58
CA TYR A 64 5.06 -14.85 -11.43
C TYR A 64 3.76 -14.09 -11.66
N THR A 65 2.75 -14.37 -10.83
CA THR A 65 1.45 -13.67 -10.80
C THR A 65 1.22 -13.04 -9.44
N LEU A 66 0.35 -12.04 -9.40
CA LEU A 66 -0.10 -11.36 -8.19
C LEU A 66 -1.55 -11.71 -7.87
N ARG A 67 -1.91 -11.59 -6.60
CA ARG A 67 -3.28 -11.68 -6.09
C ARG A 67 -3.46 -10.66 -4.96
N ASP A 68 -4.70 -10.26 -4.73
CA ASP A 68 -5.06 -9.49 -3.55
C ASP A 68 -4.81 -10.29 -2.26
N ASN A 69 -4.32 -9.60 -1.24
CA ASN A 69 -4.04 -10.13 0.09
C ASN A 69 -4.47 -9.09 1.15
N HIS A 70 -4.23 -9.35 2.43
CA HIS A 70 -4.70 -8.47 3.53
C HIS A 70 -4.24 -7.00 3.48
N ILE A 71 -3.30 -6.62 2.61
CA ILE A 71 -2.85 -5.23 2.37
C ILE A 71 -3.40 -4.61 1.08
N ALA A 72 -4.23 -5.35 0.33
CA ALA A 72 -4.71 -4.90 -0.97
C ALA A 72 -5.60 -3.67 -0.89
N ASP A 73 -6.12 -3.25 0.27
CA ASP A 73 -6.87 -2.01 0.48
C ASP A 73 -6.01 -0.85 1.03
N LEU A 74 -4.69 -1.03 1.07
CA LEU A 74 -3.72 -0.01 1.40
C LEU A 74 -3.19 0.67 0.13
N SER A 75 -2.58 1.85 0.26
CA SER A 75 -1.98 2.52 -0.91
C SER A 75 -0.72 1.77 -1.37
N THR A 76 -0.73 1.12 -2.54
CA THR A 76 0.47 0.43 -3.11
C THR A 76 1.43 1.36 -3.83
N LYS A 77 1.00 2.58 -4.19
CA LYS A 77 1.90 3.67 -4.51
C LYS A 77 2.00 4.51 -3.24
N HIS A 78 3.12 4.43 -2.53
CA HIS A 78 3.59 5.64 -1.87
C HIS A 78 4.15 6.49 -2.99
N GLN A 79 3.31 7.34 -3.56
CA GLN A 79 3.77 8.59 -4.16
C GLN A 79 3.11 9.65 -3.28
N GLY A 80 3.92 10.36 -2.49
CA GLY A 80 3.43 11.30 -1.49
C GLY A 80 3.74 10.89 -0.04
N VAL A 81 3.21 11.69 0.88
CA VAL A 81 3.41 11.52 2.32
C VAL A 81 2.38 10.56 2.87
N TYR A 82 2.83 9.49 3.53
CA TYR A 82 1.97 8.55 4.24
C TYR A 82 1.50 9.18 5.57
N ASP A 83 0.17 9.24 5.76
CA ASP A 83 -0.47 9.81 6.94
C ASP A 83 -1.80 9.09 7.23
N ASP A 84 -1.77 7.76 7.29
CA ASP A 84 -2.96 6.97 7.58
C ASP A 84 -3.21 6.91 9.09
N VAL A 85 -4.41 7.27 9.53
CA VAL A 85 -4.85 7.20 10.94
C VAL A 85 -4.86 5.77 11.48
N ALA A 86 -4.97 4.77 10.61
CA ALA A 86 -4.90 3.37 11.00
C ALA A 86 -3.49 2.93 11.39
N CYS A 87 -2.45 3.69 11.05
CA CYS A 87 -1.08 3.40 11.48
C CYS A 87 -0.83 4.00 12.87
N THR A 88 -1.27 3.27 13.91
CA THR A 88 -1.18 3.70 15.31
C THR A 88 0.26 3.63 15.84
N SER A 89 0.48 4.25 17.00
CA SER A 89 1.78 4.23 17.70
C SER A 89 2.00 3.02 18.60
N ASP A 90 0.94 2.26 18.87
CA ASP A 90 0.89 1.38 20.05
C ASP A 90 1.33 -0.04 19.72
N ILE A 91 1.14 -0.46 18.47
CA ILE A 91 1.49 -1.80 17.99
C ILE A 91 2.38 -1.64 16.75
N VAL A 92 3.66 -1.95 16.91
CA VAL A 92 4.66 -1.89 15.83
C VAL A 92 5.36 -3.24 15.72
N ASN A 93 5.63 -3.69 14.48
CA ASN A 93 6.28 -4.97 14.21
C ASN A 93 7.34 -4.90 13.10
N HIS A 94 7.62 -3.70 12.58
CA HIS A 94 8.48 -3.49 11.44
C HIS A 94 9.44 -2.34 11.70
N ALA A 95 10.74 -2.60 11.53
CA ALA A 95 11.77 -1.59 11.61
C ALA A 95 12.10 -1.07 10.19
N ILE A 96 12.28 0.24 10.07
CA ILE A 96 12.64 0.90 8.82
C ILE A 96 13.74 1.94 9.07
N LEU A 97 14.61 2.17 8.09
CA LEU A 97 15.70 3.11 8.21
C LEU A 97 15.23 4.53 7.90
N ILE A 98 15.42 5.46 8.85
CA ILE A 98 15.29 6.90 8.59
C ILE A 98 16.58 7.37 7.90
N VAL A 99 16.46 7.97 6.72
CA VAL A 99 17.60 8.48 5.93
C VAL A 99 17.60 10.00 5.79
N GLY A 100 16.53 10.66 6.20
CA GLY A 100 16.43 12.12 6.15
C GLY A 100 15.08 12.64 6.62
N TYR A 101 14.91 13.96 6.58
CA TYR A 101 13.66 14.63 6.91
C TYR A 101 13.50 15.97 6.19
N THR A 102 12.26 16.42 6.05
CA THR A 102 11.87 17.80 5.70
C THR A 102 11.17 18.42 6.92
N PRO A 103 10.75 19.70 6.89
CA PRO A 103 9.97 20.28 7.99
C PRO A 103 8.71 19.47 8.36
N ASN A 104 8.10 18.80 7.38
CA ASN A 104 6.81 18.12 7.55
C ASN A 104 6.88 16.59 7.36
N GLU A 105 8.04 16.03 7.00
CA GLU A 105 8.11 14.63 6.53
C GLU A 105 9.36 13.92 7.05
N TRP A 106 9.25 12.62 7.33
CA TRP A 106 10.37 11.69 7.43
C TRP A 106 10.60 11.02 6.08
N ILE A 107 11.87 10.85 5.70
CA ILE A 107 12.28 10.08 4.53
C ILE A 107 12.81 8.74 5.01
N LEU A 108 12.14 7.66 4.62
CA LEU A 108 12.39 6.32 5.09
C LEU A 108 12.83 5.43 3.92
N LYS A 109 13.85 4.59 4.14
CA LYS A 109 14.32 3.60 3.18
C LYS A 109 13.88 2.21 3.62
N ASN A 110 13.19 1.51 2.72
CA ASN A 110 12.72 0.15 2.95
C ASN A 110 13.63 -0.88 2.28
N TRP A 111 13.71 -2.08 2.85
CA TRP A 111 14.56 -3.17 2.39
C TRP A 111 13.92 -4.01 1.27
N TRP A 112 12.64 -3.77 0.93
CA TRP A 112 11.92 -4.48 -0.13
C TRP A 112 12.35 -4.16 -1.57
N GLY A 113 13.44 -3.40 -1.74
CA GLY A 113 14.04 -3.10 -3.04
C GLY A 113 13.39 -1.93 -3.78
N GLU A 114 13.97 -1.60 -4.93
CA GLU A 114 13.65 -0.37 -5.68
C GLU A 114 12.26 -0.40 -6.34
N HIS A 115 11.67 -1.59 -6.51
CA HIS A 115 10.33 -1.75 -7.09
C HIS A 115 9.20 -1.40 -6.12
N TRP A 116 9.51 -1.08 -4.86
CA TRP A 116 8.54 -0.68 -3.85
C TRP A 116 8.56 0.83 -3.59
N GLY A 117 7.40 1.42 -3.28
CA GLY A 117 7.30 2.83 -2.90
C GLY A 117 7.81 3.80 -3.98
N GLU A 118 8.62 4.78 -3.55
CA GLU A 118 9.30 5.75 -4.40
C GLU A 118 10.74 5.31 -4.67
N GLY A 119 10.94 4.21 -5.39
CA GLY A 119 12.30 3.70 -5.68
C GLY A 119 12.97 3.04 -4.46
N GLY A 120 12.19 2.38 -3.61
CA GLY A 120 12.62 1.80 -2.33
C GLY A 120 12.42 2.73 -1.13
N TYR A 121 11.93 3.95 -1.35
CA TYR A 121 11.73 4.95 -0.32
C TYR A 121 10.24 5.20 -0.03
N MET A 122 9.95 5.77 1.13
CA MET A 122 8.65 6.34 1.46
C MET A 122 8.81 7.64 2.24
N ARG A 123 7.82 8.51 2.15
CA ARG A 123 7.69 9.68 3.02
C ARG A 123 6.60 9.43 4.06
N LEU A 124 6.85 9.80 5.31
CA LEU A 124 5.89 9.67 6.42
C LEU A 124 5.62 11.03 7.04
N ALA A 125 4.37 11.33 7.38
CA ALA A 125 4.03 12.60 8.03
C ALA A 125 4.76 12.75 9.37
N ARG A 126 5.48 13.86 9.50
CA ARG A 126 6.22 14.21 10.72
C ARG A 126 5.28 14.90 11.72
N HIS A 127 5.68 14.94 12.99
CA HIS A 127 4.92 15.55 14.11
C HIS A 127 3.61 14.86 14.51
N LYS A 128 3.30 13.69 13.92
CA LYS A 128 2.08 12.92 14.23
C LYS A 128 2.34 11.56 14.89
N ASN A 129 3.62 11.19 15.06
CA ASN A 129 4.07 9.87 15.53
C ASN A 129 3.35 8.68 14.86
N ARG A 130 3.08 8.80 13.55
CA ARG A 130 2.46 7.71 12.78
C ARG A 130 3.35 6.48 12.82
N CYS A 131 2.72 5.31 12.93
CA CYS A 131 3.41 4.01 12.97
C CYS A 131 4.45 3.88 14.11
N GLY A 132 4.35 4.70 15.16
CA GLY A 132 5.29 4.68 16.28
C GLY A 132 6.74 5.01 15.90
N ILE A 133 6.94 5.78 14.82
CA ILE A 133 8.27 6.10 14.28
C ILE A 133 9.20 6.75 15.31
N ALA A 134 8.65 7.43 16.32
CA ALA A 134 9.42 8.08 17.38
C ALA A 134 9.60 7.22 18.65
N ASN A 135 9.06 6.00 18.70
CA ASN A 135 9.02 5.21 19.94
C ASN A 135 10.32 4.40 20.19
N TYR A 136 10.93 3.85 19.13
CA TYR A 136 12.01 2.86 19.23
C TYR A 136 13.20 3.23 18.35
N ALA A 137 13.68 4.46 18.47
CA ALA A 137 14.83 4.92 17.69
C ALA A 137 16.12 4.20 18.12
N ALA A 138 16.81 3.61 17.15
CA ALA A 138 18.12 2.99 17.33
C ALA A 138 19.08 3.49 16.24
N TYR A 139 20.37 3.52 16.56
CA TYR A 139 21.43 3.86 15.62
C TYR A 139 22.59 2.87 15.74
N ALA A 140 23.24 2.57 14.63
CA ALA A 140 24.45 1.78 14.63
C ALA A 140 25.66 2.68 14.96
N LYS A 141 26.55 2.18 15.82
CA LYS A 141 27.88 2.76 16.04
C LYS A 141 28.88 1.83 15.36
N ILE A 142 29.77 2.39 14.55
CA ILE A 142 30.91 1.65 14.02
C ILE A 142 32.07 1.98 14.96
N GLU A 143 32.68 0.95 15.53
CA GLU A 143 33.91 1.05 16.33
C GLU A 143 35.12 0.61 15.50
#